data_AF-A0A0S2TF54-F1
#
_entry.id   AF-A0A0S2TF54-F1
#
_cell.length_a   1.000
_cell.length_b   1.000
_cell.length_c   1.000
_cell.angle_alpha   90.00
_cell.angle_beta   90.00
_cell.angle_gamma   90.00
#
_symmetry.space_group_name_H-M   'P 1'
#
loop_
_entity.id
_entity.type
_entity.pdbx_description
1 polymer ?
#
loop_
_entity_poly.entity_id
_entity_poly.type
_entity_poly.pdbx_seq_one_letter_code
_entity_poly.pdbx_strand_id
1 'polypeptide(L)' 'MSKRHKKDSGKQTASQHFNHEENQRMRDEERHAMIAEAAYLFAEQRGFQGDAALDDWLRAEAEVNAHLSASE' A
#
# COMPACT_ATOMS: atom_id res chain seq x y z
N MET A 1 -34.09 -40.33 -22.34
CA MET A 1 -33.05 -40.27 -21.29
C MET A 1 -31.99 -39.25 -21.67
N SER A 2 -32.05 -38.03 -21.13
CA SER A 2 -30.93 -37.07 -21.21
C SER A 2 -30.83 -36.35 -19.88
N LYS A 3 -29.78 -36.69 -19.11
CA LYS A 3 -29.52 -36.19 -17.77
C LYS A 3 -29.16 -34.71 -17.83
N ARG A 4 -29.93 -33.88 -17.11
CA ARG A 4 -29.62 -32.49 -16.81
C ARG A 4 -28.42 -32.45 -15.86
N HIS A 5 -27.28 -31.92 -16.30
CA HIS A 5 -26.17 -31.60 -15.38
C HIS A 5 -26.21 -30.12 -15.02
N LYS A 6 -26.58 -29.92 -13.76
CA LYS A 6 -26.60 -28.69 -12.96
C LYS A 6 -25.16 -28.19 -12.81
N LYS A 7 -24.82 -27.02 -13.36
CA LYS A 7 -23.52 -26.38 -13.11
C LYS A 7 -23.70 -25.31 -12.03
N ASP A 8 -23.36 -25.74 -10.83
CA ASP A 8 -23.23 -24.95 -9.61
C ASP A 8 -22.35 -23.71 -9.87
N SER A 9 -22.98 -22.53 -9.90
CA SER A 9 -22.31 -21.23 -10.06
C SER A 9 -22.60 -20.41 -8.80
N GLY A 10 -21.96 -20.76 -7.68
CA GLY A 10 -22.27 -20.14 -6.38
C GLY A 10 -21.07 -19.89 -5.47
N LYS A 11 -19.82 -20.14 -5.91
CA LYS A 11 -18.64 -20.03 -5.03
C LYS A 11 -17.48 -19.31 -5.72
N GLN A 12 -17.63 -18.02 -6.02
CA GLN A 12 -16.50 -17.18 -6.47
C GLN A 12 -16.35 -15.85 -5.73
N THR A 13 -17.29 -15.47 -4.86
CA THR A 13 -17.28 -14.12 -4.25
C THR A 13 -16.44 -14.01 -2.97
N ALA A 14 -16.24 -15.10 -2.21
CA ALA A 14 -15.52 -15.04 -0.93
C ALA A 14 -13.99 -15.06 -1.06
N SER A 15 -13.43 -15.75 -2.07
CA SER A 15 -11.98 -15.93 -2.22
C SER A 15 -11.28 -14.74 -2.91
N GLN A 16 -12.04 -13.87 -3.58
CA GLN A 16 -11.49 -12.68 -4.24
C GLN A 16 -11.33 -11.49 -3.29
N HIS A 17 -12.22 -11.33 -2.31
CA HIS A 17 -12.13 -10.24 -1.35
C HIS A 17 -10.87 -10.34 -0.47
N PHE A 18 -10.55 -11.55 0.00
CA PHE A 18 -9.38 -11.78 0.87
C PHE A 18 -8.05 -11.45 0.19
N ASN A 19 -7.90 -11.83 -1.08
CA ASN A 19 -6.69 -11.53 -1.87
C ASN A 19 -6.57 -10.04 -2.17
N HIS A 20 -7.69 -9.32 -2.35
CA HIS A 20 -7.65 -7.89 -2.58
C HIS A 20 -7.24 -7.12 -1.33
N GLU A 21 -7.73 -7.53 -0.16
CA GLU A 21 -7.41 -6.94 1.14
C GLU A 21 -5.94 -7.17 1.55
N GLU A 22 -5.40 -8.38 1.40
CA GLU A 22 -3.98 -8.63 1.65
C GLU A 22 -3.08 -7.85 0.70
N ASN A 23 -3.45 -7.78 -0.58
CA ASN A 23 -2.67 -7.05 -1.58
C ASN A 23 -2.76 -5.53 -1.36
N GLN A 24 -3.89 -5.03 -0.85
CA GLN A 24 -3.99 -3.65 -0.36
C GLN A 24 -3.12 -3.40 0.87
N ARG A 25 -3.17 -4.26 1.88
CA ARG A 25 -2.33 -4.14 3.09
C ARG A 25 -0.85 -4.18 2.77
N MET A 26 -0.43 -5.09 1.87
CA MET A 26 0.95 -5.16 1.41
C MET A 26 1.39 -3.86 0.73
N ARG A 27 0.53 -3.26 -0.11
CA ARG A 27 0.80 -1.93 -0.70
C ARG A 27 0.85 -0.81 0.33
N ASP A 28 0.02 -0.89 1.37
CA ASP A 28 0.03 0.08 2.47
C ASP A 28 1.32 -0.02 3.31
N GLU A 29 1.76 -1.24 3.61
CA GLU A 29 3.01 -1.52 4.32
C GLU A 29 4.22 -1.06 3.50
N GLU A 30 4.24 -1.34 2.20
CA GLU A 30 5.31 -0.93 1.29
C GLU A 30 5.36 0.60 1.16
N ARG A 31 4.20 1.26 1.00
CA ARG A 31 4.12 2.73 1.05
C ARG A 31 4.67 3.26 2.38
N HIS A 32 4.28 2.69 3.51
CA HIS A 32 4.73 3.13 4.82
C HIS A 32 6.26 2.98 4.99
N ALA A 33 6.83 1.88 4.50
CA ALA A 33 8.28 1.65 4.53
C ALA A 33 9.03 2.71 3.70
N MET A 34 8.54 3.02 2.49
CA MET A 34 9.12 4.07 1.65
C MET A 34 9.06 5.45 2.31
N ILE A 35 7.95 5.79 2.97
CA ILE A 35 7.79 7.05 3.69
C ILE A 35 8.78 7.12 4.87
N ALA A 36 8.89 6.04 5.64
CA ALA A 36 9.79 5.98 6.78
C ALA A 36 11.27 6.14 6.35
N GLU A 37 11.67 5.48 5.26
CA GLU A 37 13.02 5.58 4.71
C GLU A 37 13.32 7.01 4.22
N ALA A 38 12.42 7.62 3.44
CA ALA A 38 12.61 8.99 2.97
C ALA A 38 12.63 10.01 4.12
N ALA A 39 11.77 9.87 5.12
CA ALA A 39 11.77 10.72 6.31
C ALA A 39 13.07 10.61 7.09
N TYR A 40 13.63 9.40 7.21
CA TYR A 40 14.94 9.17 7.81
C TYR A 40 16.06 9.89 7.06
N LEU A 41 16.07 9.82 5.72
CA LEU A 41 17.07 10.52 4.90
C LEU A 41 16.96 12.04 5.04
N PHE A 42 15.75 12.61 5.12
CA PHE A 42 15.58 14.04 5.37
C PHE A 42 16.07 14.45 6.76
N ALA A 43 15.74 13.67 7.79
CA ALA A 43 16.24 13.90 9.13
C ALA A 43 17.77 13.82 9.17
N GLU A 44 18.38 12.82 8.52
CA GLU A 44 19.83 12.66 8.42
C GLU A 44 20.50 13.86 7.73
N GLN A 45 19.97 14.33 6.60
CA GLN A 45 20.48 15.52 5.89
C GLN A 45 20.49 16.78 6.76
N ARG A 46 19.57 16.86 7.72
CA ARG A 46 19.46 17.98 8.66
C ARG A 46 20.20 17.74 9.98
N GLY A 47 20.85 16.58 10.15
CA GLY A 47 21.54 16.21 11.38
C GLY A 47 20.58 15.88 12.54
N PHE A 48 19.42 15.32 12.23
CA PHE A 48 18.39 14.87 13.18
C PHE A 48 17.88 15.98 14.12
N GLN A 49 17.58 17.16 13.57
CA GLN A 49 16.91 18.20 14.36
C GLN A 49 15.51 17.75 14.78
N GLY A 50 15.33 17.48 16.08
CA GLY A 50 14.11 16.86 16.62
C GLY A 50 12.80 17.62 16.37
N ASP A 51 12.86 18.94 16.14
CA ASP A 51 11.67 19.75 15.85
C ASP A 51 11.14 19.58 14.41
N ALA A 52 11.90 18.93 13.53
CA ALA A 52 11.53 18.77 12.11
C ALA A 52 10.99 17.37 11.76
N ALA A 53 10.94 16.43 12.71
CA ALA A 53 10.58 15.05 12.42
C ALA A 53 9.19 14.90 11.76
N LEU A 54 8.23 15.72 12.18
CA LEU A 54 6.89 15.75 11.56
C LEU A 54 6.95 16.32 10.13
N ASP A 55 7.69 17.40 9.92
CA ASP A 55 7.85 18.01 8.59
C ASP A 55 8.55 17.05 7.61
N ASP A 56 9.57 16.33 8.08
CA ASP A 56 10.31 15.34 7.30
C ASP A 56 9.39 14.17 6.90
N TRP A 57 8.52 13.72 7.82
CA TRP A 57 7.52 12.69 7.54
C TRP A 57 6.45 13.15 6.55
N LEU A 58 5.89 14.35 6.72
CA LEU A 58 4.89 14.91 5.79
C LEU A 58 5.48 15.12 4.38
N ARG A 59 6.73 15.57 4.30
CA ARG A 59 7.44 15.71 3.03
C ARG A 59 7.65 14.36 2.35
N ALA A 60 8.10 13.36 3.11
CA ALA A 60 8.29 12.00 2.62
C ALA A 60 6.97 11.39 2.12
N GLU A 61 5.87 11.59 2.85
CA GLU A 61 4.55 11.13 2.44
C GLU A 61 4.13 11.74 1.10
N ALA A 62 4.32 13.06 0.92
CA ALA A 62 4.00 13.73 -0.33
C ALA A 62 4.84 13.22 -1.51
N GLU A 63 6.15 12.98 -1.30
CA GLU A 63 7.06 12.48 -2.34
C GLU A 63 6.72 11.06 -2.76
N VAL A 64 6.50 10.15 -1.81
CA VAL A 64 6.13 8.76 -2.08
C VAL A 64 4.76 8.68 -2.77
N ASN A 65 3.77 9.45 -2.31
CA ASN A 65 2.46 9.50 -2.95
C ASN A 65 2.55 10.01 -4.40
N ALA A 66 3.40 11.01 -4.67
CA ALA A 66 3.63 11.47 -6.04
C ALA A 66 4.23 10.36 -6.92
N HIS A 67 5.21 9.61 -6.42
CA HIS A 67 5.81 8.50 -7.16
C HIS A 67 4.84 7.34 -7.44
N LEU A 68 3.99 7.00 -6.47
CA LEU A 68 2.99 5.93 -6.63
C LEU A 68 1.87 6.37 -7.59
N SER A 69 1.38 7.61 -7.48
CA SER A 69 0.35 8.14 -8.37
C SER A 69 0.82 8.33 -9.82
N ALA A 70 2.12 8.58 -10.04
CA ALA A 70 2.69 8.69 -11.38
C ALA A 70 2.94 7.34 -12.06
N SER A 71 2.81 6.23 -11.31
CA SER A 71 3.04 4.86 -11.80
C SER A 71 1.75 4.08 -12.11
N GLU A 72 0.60 4.76 -12.09
CA GLU A 72 -0.72 4.25 -12.50
C GLU A 72 -1.12 4.65 -13.93
#